data_AF-A0A016TDP2-F1
#
_entry.id   AF-A0A016TDP2-F1
#
_cell.length_a   1.000
_cell.length_b   1.000
_cell.length_c   1.000
_cell.angle_alpha   90.00
_cell.angle_beta   90.00
_cell.angle_gamma   90.00
#
_symmetry.space_group_name_H-M   'P 1'
#
loop_
_entity.id
_entity.type
_entity.pdbx_description
1 polymer ?
#
loop_
_entity_poly.entity_id
_entity_poly.type
_entity_poly.pdbx_seq_one_letter_code
_entity_poly.pdbx_strand_id
1 'polypeptide(L)'
;MRVKIDTAGAWAKFNAALALEKFNNKCLLELHAKASASNDPHMSDFLESKFLDEQVESIEQIAKFVTNLKRLGPGMGEYVFDKENFDH
;
A
#
# COMPACT_ATOMS: atom_id res chain seq x y z
N MET A 1 10.19 16.49 28.48
CA MET A 1 9.09 16.55 27.50
C MET A 1 9.09 15.23 26.74
N ARG A 2 8.18 14.29 27.07
CA ARG A 2 8.02 13.06 26.26
C ARG A 2 7.26 13.46 25.00
N VAL A 3 7.94 13.49 23.86
CA VAL A 3 7.30 13.53 22.55
C VAL A 3 6.46 12.26 22.46
N LYS A 4 5.15 12.38 22.65
CA LYS A 4 4.24 11.29 22.30
C LYS A 4 4.40 11.12 20.80
N ILE A 5 5.00 10.00 20.39
CA ILE A 5 4.98 9.56 18.99
C ILE A 5 3.51 9.52 18.61
N ASP A 6 3.10 10.44 17.75
CA ASP A 6 1.73 10.55 17.29
C ASP A 6 1.42 9.34 16.41
N THR A 7 0.78 8.33 16.99
CA THR A 7 0.31 7.14 16.26
C THR A 7 -0.90 7.43 15.38
N ALA A 8 -1.42 8.67 15.34
CA ALA A 8 -2.59 9.08 14.55
C ALA A 8 -2.25 9.90 13.28
N GLY A 9 -0.98 10.24 13.06
CA GLY A 9 -0.52 11.01 11.90
C GLY A 9 -0.66 10.28 10.56
N ALA A 10 -0.63 11.04 9.46
CA ALA A 10 -0.77 10.51 8.10
C ALA A 10 0.27 9.43 7.81
N TRP A 11 1.50 9.63 8.28
CA TRP A 11 2.59 8.66 8.11
C TRP A 11 2.24 7.28 8.68
N ALA A 12 1.69 7.23 9.90
CA ALA A 12 1.31 5.96 10.53
C ALA A 12 0.17 5.26 9.77
N LYS A 13 -0.81 6.02 9.28
CA LYS A 13 -1.93 5.51 8.47
C LYS A 13 -1.44 4.91 7.15
N PHE A 14 -0.58 5.59 6.41
CA PHE A 14 -0.03 5.05 5.16
C PHE A 14 0.91 3.85 5.39
N ASN A 15 1.60 3.76 6.52
CA ASN A 15 2.33 2.53 6.88
C ASN A 15 1.38 1.35 7.16
N ALA A 16 0.27 1.59 7.85
CA ALA A 16 -0.75 0.57 8.07
C ALA A 16 -1.37 0.12 6.75
N ALA A 17 -1.71 1.06 5.85
CA ALA A 17 -2.19 0.76 4.52
C ALA A 17 -1.16 -0.05 3.71
N LEU A 18 0.13 0.33 3.74
CA LEU A 18 1.19 -0.40 3.05
C LEU A 18 1.32 -1.85 3.55
N ALA A 19 1.21 -2.05 4.87
CA ALA A 19 1.24 -3.38 5.46
C ALA A 19 0.03 -4.22 5.02
N LEU A 20 -1.15 -3.61 4.95
CA LEU A 20 -2.37 -4.26 4.46
C LEU A 20 -2.25 -4.64 2.98
N GLU A 21 -1.77 -3.74 2.13
CA GLU A 21 -1.62 -4.04 0.70
C GLU A 21 -0.62 -5.15 0.41
N LYS A 22 0.51 -5.16 1.15
CA LYS A 22 1.48 -6.26 1.09
C LYS A 22 0.88 -7.59 1.56
N PHE A 23 0.02 -7.55 2.58
CA PHE A 23 -0.68 -8.73 3.05
C PHE A 23 -1.68 -9.25 2.00
N ASN A 24 -2.49 -8.36 1.40
CA ASN A 24 -3.43 -8.71 0.35
C ASN A 24 -2.71 -9.30 -0.88
N ASN A 25 -1.62 -8.68 -1.33
CA ASN A 25 -0.81 -9.20 -2.44
C ASN A 25 -0.26 -10.60 -2.13
N LYS A 26 0.23 -10.82 -0.90
CA LYS A 26 0.66 -12.16 -0.46
C LYS A 26 -0.48 -13.18 -0.53
N CYS A 27 -1.67 -12.84 -0.04
CA CYS A 27 -2.84 -13.74 -0.12
C CYS A 27 -3.24 -14.03 -1.57
N LEU A 28 -3.16 -13.04 -2.46
CA LEU A 28 -3.42 -13.22 -3.90
C LEU A 28 -2.39 -14.14 -4.56
N LEU A 29 -1.10 -13.99 -4.23
CA LEU A 29 -0.04 -14.90 -4.70
C LEU A 29 -0.24 -16.33 -4.18
N GLU A 30 -0.66 -16.50 -2.92
CA GLU A 30 -1.00 -17.83 -2.38
C GLU A 30 -2.21 -18.45 -3.09
N LEU A 31 -3.21 -17.64 -3.44
CA LEU A 31 -4.37 -18.10 -4.21
C LEU A 31 -3.97 -18.48 -5.64
N HIS A 32 -3.14 -17.67 -6.29
CA HIS A 32 -2.60 -17.94 -7.61
C HIS A 32 -1.79 -19.24 -7.64
N ALA A 33 -0.94 -19.47 -6.63
CA ALA A 33 -0.20 -20.73 -6.50
C ALA A 33 -1.13 -21.95 -6.37
N LYS A 34 -2.26 -21.83 -5.65
CA LYS A 34 -3.26 -22.89 -5.55
C LYS A 34 -4.02 -23.13 -6.86
N ALA A 35 -4.35 -22.07 -7.59
CA ALA A 35 -4.98 -22.16 -8.91
C ALA A 35 -4.04 -22.86 -9.91
N SER A 36 -2.76 -22.46 -9.92
CA SER A 36 -1.70 -23.10 -10.70
C SER A 36 -1.53 -24.57 -10.35
N ALA A 37 -1.48 -24.92 -9.06
CA ALA A 37 -1.37 -26.31 -8.61
C ALA A 37 -2.61 -27.17 -8.99
N SER A 38 -3.76 -26.53 -9.18
CA SER A 38 -5.00 -27.17 -9.61
C SER A 38 -5.14 -27.24 -11.13
N ASN A 39 -4.15 -26.75 -11.89
CA ASN A 39 -4.19 -26.58 -13.34
C ASN A 39 -5.41 -25.77 -13.82
N ASP A 40 -5.74 -24.68 -13.11
CA ASP A 40 -6.78 -23.73 -13.52
C ASP A 40 -6.14 -22.48 -14.17
N PRO A 41 -5.93 -22.50 -15.51
CA PRO A 41 -5.32 -21.38 -16.21
C PRO A 41 -6.21 -20.13 -16.25
N HIS A 42 -7.54 -20.30 -16.22
CA HIS A 42 -8.47 -19.18 -16.28
C HIS A 42 -8.46 -18.40 -14.96
N MET A 43 -8.45 -19.09 -13.82
CA MET A 43 -8.29 -18.45 -12.51
C MET A 43 -6.93 -17.76 -12.38
N SER A 44 -5.86 -18.40 -12.87
CA SER A 44 -4.52 -17.82 -12.80
C SER A 44 -4.42 -16.51 -13.61
N ASP A 45 -4.91 -16.51 -14.86
CA ASP A 45 -4.97 -15.32 -15.73
C ASP A 45 -5.86 -14.21 -15.15
N PHE A 46 -6.99 -14.57 -14.54
CA PHE A 46 -7.86 -13.61 -13.86
C PHE A 46 -7.16 -12.93 -12.68
N LEU A 47 -6.42 -13.67 -11.86
CA LEU A 47 -5.69 -13.11 -10.73
C LEU A 47 -4.54 -12.20 -11.18
N GLU A 48 -3.82 -12.59 -12.22
CA GLU A 48 -2.74 -11.79 -12.82
C GLU A 48 -3.28 -10.47 -13.37
N SER A 49 -4.23 -10.55 -14.32
CA SER A 49 -4.70 -9.40 -15.10
C SER A 49 -5.61 -8.42 -14.34
N LYS A 50 -6.24 -8.85 -13.24
CA LYS A 50 -7.20 -8.01 -12.50
C LYS A 50 -6.74 -7.59 -11.12
N PHE A 51 -5.75 -8.26 -10.54
CA PHE A 51 -5.40 -7.99 -9.15
C PHE A 51 -3.90 -7.86 -8.94
N LEU A 52 -3.07 -8.79 -9.45
CA LEU A 52 -1.65 -8.79 -9.10
C LEU A 52 -0.91 -7.56 -9.65
N ASP A 53 -1.21 -7.12 -10.87
CA ASP A 53 -0.62 -5.90 -11.44
C ASP A 53 -1.05 -4.66 -10.64
N GLU A 54 -2.35 -4.50 -10.38
CA GLU A 54 -2.89 -3.38 -9.60
C GLU A 54 -2.32 -3.34 -8.16
N GLN A 55 -2.12 -4.49 -7.53
CA GLN A 55 -1.49 -4.56 -6.21
C GLN A 55 -0.04 -4.07 -6.23
N VAL A 56 0.74 -4.37 -7.27
CA VAL A 56 2.13 -3.91 -7.37
C VAL A 56 2.18 -2.39 -7.49
N GLU A 57 1.32 -1.81 -8.34
CA GLU A 57 1.21 -0.36 -8.52
C GLU A 57 0.76 0.34 -7.22
N SER A 58 -0.25 -0.20 -6.55
CA SER A 58 -0.77 0.33 -5.27
C SER A 58 0.30 0.28 -4.17
N ILE A 59 1.02 -0.83 -4.03
CA ILE A 59 2.12 -0.96 -3.07
C ILE A 59 3.23 0.06 -3.36
N GLU A 60 3.59 0.26 -4.62
CA GLU A 60 4.58 1.26 -5.02
C GLU A 60 4.13 2.68 -4.64
N GLN A 61 2.90 3.05 -5.00
CA GLN A 61 2.35 4.36 -4.71
C GLN A 61 2.31 4.65 -3.20
N ILE A 62 1.80 3.72 -2.40
CA ILE A 62 1.73 3.89 -0.95
C ILE A 62 3.14 3.91 -0.33
N ALA A 63 4.10 3.13 -0.85
CA ALA A 63 5.48 3.19 -0.39
C ALA A 63 6.14 4.56 -0.67
N LYS A 64 5.83 5.18 -1.81
CA LYS A 64 6.23 6.56 -2.12
C LYS A 64 5.64 7.54 -1.11
N PHE A 65 4.34 7.41 -0.80
CA PHE A 65 3.67 8.23 0.22
C PHE A 65 4.32 8.11 1.60
N VAL A 66 4.59 6.89 2.07
CA VAL A 66 5.28 6.64 3.34
C VAL A 66 6.65 7.32 3.38
N THR A 67 7.42 7.22 2.28
CA THR A 67 8.76 7.80 2.20
C THR A 67 8.72 9.33 2.19
N ASN A 68 7.78 9.92 1.45
CA ASN A 68 7.56 11.36 1.40
C ASN A 68 7.13 11.93 2.75
N LEU A 69 6.12 11.32 3.39
CA LEU A 69 5.65 11.73 4.71
C LEU A 69 6.75 11.61 5.78
N LYS A 70 7.60 10.58 5.69
CA LYS A 70 8.75 10.42 6.60
C LYS A 70 9.75 11.58 6.46
N ARG A 71 9.96 12.06 5.23
CA ARG A 71 10.90 13.15 4.91
C ARG A 71 10.33 14.52 5.28
N LEU A 72 9.03 14.73 5.06
CA LEU A 72 8.35 16.01 5.32
C LEU A 72 8.11 16.24 6.82
N GLY A 73 7.90 15.17 7.60
CA GLY A 73 7.63 15.27 9.03
C GLY A 73 6.21 15.73 9.36
N PRO A 74 5.85 15.79 10.65
CA PRO A 74 4.49 16.08 11.10
C PRO A 74 4.10 17.56 10.93
N GLY A 75 2.79 17.86 10.98
CA GLY A 75 2.28 19.23 10.94
C GLY A 75 2.28 19.80 9.52
N MET A 76 3.11 20.81 9.25
CA MET A 76 3.18 21.43 7.91
C MET A 76 3.56 20.43 6.81
N GLY A 77 4.40 19.44 7.12
CA GLY A 77 4.76 18.41 6.16
C GLY A 77 3.57 17.56 5.72
N GLU A 78 2.65 17.24 6.64
CA GLU A 78 1.41 16.53 6.31
C GLU A 78 0.44 17.39 5.52
N TYR A 79 0.34 18.69 5.83
CA TYR A 79 -0.48 19.63 5.06
C TYR A 79 0.00 19.80 3.61
N VAL A 80 1.31 19.94 3.40
CA VAL A 80 1.89 20.01 2.03
C VAL A 80 1.65 18.71 1.28
N PHE A 81 1.86 17.57 1.94
CA PHE A 81 1.58 16.26 1.36
C PHE A 81 0.11 16.13 0.92
N ASP A 82 -0.83 16.56 1.76
CA ASP A 82 -2.26 16.52 1.48
C ASP A 82 -2.61 17.35 0.23
N LYS A 83 -2.12 18.59 0.19
CA LYS A 83 -2.31 19.53 -0.92
C LYS A 83 -1.75 19.02 -2.26
N GLU A 84 -0.59 18.37 -2.24
CA GLU A 84 0.06 17.89 -3.47
C GLU A 84 -0.58 16.61 -4.03
N ASN A 85 -1.21 15.78 -3.20
CA ASN A 85 -1.63 14.44 -3.58
C ASN A 85 -3.15 14.22 -3.60
N PHE A 86 -3.95 15.08 -2.96
CA PHE A 86 -5.40 14.87 -2.83
C PHE A 86 -6.27 16.09 -3.16
N ASP A 87 -5.71 17.30 -3.28
CA ASP A 87 -6.48 18.48 -3.66
C ASP A 87 -6.48 18.67 -5.19
N HIS A 88 -7.64 18.43 -5.80
CA HIS A 88 -7.95 18.65 -7.22
C HIS A 88 -9.29 19.38 -7.39
#